data_AF-A0AA37CHF3-F1
#
_entry.id   AF-A0AA37CHF3-F1
#
_cell.length_a   1.000
_cell.length_b   1.000
_cell.length_c   1.000
_cell.angle_alpha   90.00
_cell.angle_beta   90.00
_cell.angle_gamma   90.00
#
_symmetry.space_group_name_H-M   'P 1'
#
loop_
_entity.id
_entity.type
_entity.pdbx_description
1 polymer ?
#
loop_
_entity_poly.entity_id
_entity_poly.type
_entity_poly.pdbx_seq_one_letter_code
_entity_poly.pdbx_strand_id
1 'polypeptide(L)'
;MTRLDLEMPLPAEYRLADLLSFHRRDAQALAERVTDDGLDKGLLWQGLPACLSLRFAAHRVRVSLQVDGDIDDDPQPLEALAAHMLGLTQPVHAFEAAYGAHPLLGRLIVANRGLRVPQAASAFEALTWAISGQQISLAVAITLRRRLIQLAGQQHSGGLFCYPDAAAVAALDEDVLGQAGFSRAKSQTLLLLAREVVEGRLPLDQWQADAPAEVIAEHLLALKGIGPWTVDYALLRGFARLDGSLHGDAAVRRQLQRLLGAEEKLTQPFVRDWLQPFAPWRALVAAHLWALP
;
A
#
# COMPACT_ATOMS: atom_id res chain seq x y z
N MET A 1 -5.02 -19.93 19.98
CA MET A 1 -4.05 -19.57 18.94
C MET A 1 -4.34 -20.45 17.76
N THR A 2 -4.86 -19.85 16.70
CA THR A 2 -5.31 -20.55 15.50
C THR A 2 -4.28 -20.36 14.40
N ARG A 3 -4.16 -21.34 13.51
CA ARG A 3 -3.23 -21.30 12.40
C ARG A 3 -3.91 -21.73 11.11
N LEU A 4 -3.81 -20.88 10.09
CA LEU A 4 -4.21 -21.18 8.72
C LEU A 4 -2.96 -21.30 7.86
N ASP A 5 -2.94 -22.27 6.94
CA ASP A 5 -1.86 -22.46 5.98
C ASP A 5 -2.45 -22.70 4.59
N LEU A 6 -1.84 -22.10 3.58
CA LEU A 6 -2.14 -22.37 2.17
C LEU A 6 -0.90 -22.19 1.31
N GLU A 7 -0.98 -22.66 0.08
CA GLU A 7 0.09 -22.50 -0.92
C GLU A 7 -0.49 -21.97 -2.22
N MET A 8 0.14 -20.94 -2.78
CA MET A 8 -0.32 -20.28 -4.00
C MET A 8 0.75 -20.35 -5.09
N PRO A 9 0.35 -20.48 -6.36
CA PRO A 9 1.28 -20.33 -7.48
C PRO A 9 1.71 -18.88 -7.64
N LEU A 10 2.95 -18.68 -8.08
CA LEU A 10 3.48 -17.39 -8.52
C LEU A 10 3.79 -17.45 -10.02
N PRO A 11 3.57 -16.34 -10.76
CA PRO A 11 4.00 -16.22 -12.14
C PRO A 11 5.52 -16.43 -12.29
N ALA A 12 5.94 -16.91 -13.46
CA ALA A 12 7.35 -17.18 -13.72
C ALA A 12 8.23 -15.93 -13.62
N GLU A 13 7.66 -14.78 -13.99
CA GLU A 13 8.27 -13.46 -13.95
C GLU A 13 8.00 -12.70 -12.64
N TYR A 14 7.52 -13.36 -11.58
CA TYR A 14 7.27 -12.70 -10.31
C TYR A 14 8.55 -12.10 -9.71
N ARG A 15 8.53 -10.79 -9.47
CA ARG A 15 9.70 -10.03 -9.03
C ARG A 15 9.78 -9.98 -7.50
N LEU A 16 10.22 -11.09 -6.90
CA LEU A 16 10.36 -11.21 -5.44
C LEU A 16 11.18 -10.06 -4.82
N ALA A 17 12.27 -9.68 -5.48
CA ALA A 17 13.15 -8.62 -5.00
C ALA A 17 12.42 -7.27 -4.81
N ASP A 18 11.44 -6.94 -5.67
CA ASP A 18 10.68 -5.70 -5.58
C ASP A 18 9.77 -5.69 -4.34
N LEU A 19 9.09 -6.82 -4.08
CA LEU A 19 8.26 -7.02 -2.89
C LEU A 19 9.11 -6.91 -1.62
N LEU A 20 10.21 -7.68 -1.54
CA LEU A 20 11.06 -7.70 -0.33
C LEU A 20 11.73 -6.34 -0.11
N SER A 21 12.17 -5.65 -1.18
CA SER A 21 12.71 -4.29 -1.09
C SER A 21 11.69 -3.30 -0.52
N PHE A 22 10.42 -3.40 -0.93
CA PHE A 22 9.35 -2.57 -0.38
C PHE A 22 9.13 -2.80 1.12
N HIS A 23 9.19 -4.05 1.59
CA HIS A 23 9.01 -4.35 3.01
C HIS A 23 10.28 -4.12 3.86
N ARG A 24 11.48 -4.17 3.27
CA ARG A 24 12.76 -3.88 3.95
C ARG A 24 13.00 -2.41 4.29
N ARG A 25 12.08 -1.52 3.92
CA ARG A 25 12.25 -0.07 4.11
C ARG A 25 12.38 0.34 5.59
N ASP A 26 11.79 -0.43 6.51
CA ASP A 26 11.97 -0.19 7.95
C ASP A 26 13.06 -1.09 8.55
N ALA A 27 14.25 -0.55 8.73
CA ALA A 27 15.40 -1.25 9.31
C ALA A 27 15.20 -1.73 10.76
N GLN A 28 14.22 -1.18 11.50
CA GLN A 28 13.94 -1.66 12.88
C GLN A 28 13.04 -2.90 12.90
N ALA A 29 12.42 -3.25 11.77
CA ALA A 29 11.66 -4.49 11.58
C ALA A 29 10.63 -4.80 12.70
N LEU A 30 10.00 -3.77 13.28
CA LEU A 30 9.09 -3.94 14.42
C LEU A 30 7.78 -4.67 14.06
N ALA A 31 7.24 -4.35 12.89
CA ALA A 31 6.01 -4.94 12.39
C ALA A 31 6.23 -5.83 11.16
N GLU A 32 7.40 -5.76 10.55
CA GLU A 32 7.74 -6.51 9.33
C GLU A 32 9.17 -7.01 9.44
N ARG A 33 9.37 -8.34 9.41
CA ARG A 33 10.69 -8.97 9.32
C ARG A 33 10.83 -9.56 7.93
N VAL A 34 11.91 -9.21 7.25
CA VAL A 34 12.14 -9.64 5.86
C VAL A 34 13.44 -10.44 5.79
N THR A 35 13.35 -11.67 5.30
CA THR A 35 14.51 -12.52 4.97
C THR A 35 14.79 -12.45 3.46
N ASP A 36 15.75 -13.22 2.96
CA ASP A 36 16.03 -13.27 1.50
C ASP A 36 14.90 -13.94 0.70
N ASP A 37 14.12 -14.80 1.37
CA ASP A 37 13.10 -15.68 0.81
C ASP A 37 11.73 -15.55 1.51
N GLY A 38 11.51 -14.48 2.28
CA GLY A 38 10.32 -14.39 3.12
C GLY A 38 10.02 -13.04 3.73
N LEU A 39 8.77 -12.93 4.17
CA LEU A 39 8.23 -11.80 4.91
C LEU A 39 7.40 -12.34 6.08
N ASP A 40 7.62 -11.83 7.28
CA ASP A 40 6.68 -11.91 8.40
C ASP A 40 6.13 -10.52 8.66
N LYS A 41 4.80 -10.38 8.72
CA LYS A 41 4.11 -9.11 8.96
C LYS A 41 3.11 -9.27 10.11
N GLY A 42 3.24 -8.42 11.11
CA GLY A 42 2.23 -8.25 12.15
C GLY A 42 1.06 -7.41 11.63
N LEU A 43 -0.16 -7.92 11.80
CA LEU A 43 -1.40 -7.25 11.42
C LEU A 43 -2.52 -7.65 12.36
N LEU A 44 -3.65 -6.95 12.32
CA LEU A 44 -4.86 -7.40 12.98
C LEU A 44 -5.72 -8.19 12.01
N TRP A 45 -6.14 -9.37 12.44
CA TRP A 45 -7.05 -10.24 11.71
C TRP A 45 -8.35 -10.37 12.50
N GLN A 46 -9.45 -9.84 11.97
CA GLN A 46 -10.74 -9.80 12.67
C GLN A 46 -10.64 -9.17 14.08
N GLY A 47 -9.81 -8.12 14.22
CA GLY A 47 -9.55 -7.42 15.47
C GLY A 47 -8.54 -8.11 16.41
N LEU A 48 -8.03 -9.29 16.05
CA LEU A 48 -7.06 -10.04 16.86
C LEU A 48 -5.63 -9.88 16.32
N PRO A 49 -4.60 -9.77 17.19
CA PRO A 49 -3.21 -9.79 16.77
C PRO A 49 -2.87 -11.05 15.96
N ALA A 50 -2.22 -10.87 14.82
CA ALA A 50 -1.85 -11.94 13.92
C ALA A 50 -0.48 -11.73 13.27
N CYS A 51 0.17 -12.84 12.93
CA CYS A 51 1.40 -12.87 12.14
C CYS A 51 1.12 -13.56 10.80
N LEU A 52 1.20 -12.79 9.72
CA LEU A 52 1.21 -13.30 8.35
C LEU A 52 2.65 -13.62 7.94
N SER A 53 2.90 -14.85 7.54
CA SER A 53 4.18 -15.28 6.99
C SER A 53 4.03 -15.70 5.53
N LEU A 54 4.87 -15.11 4.69
CA LEU A 54 5.06 -15.48 3.29
C LEU A 54 6.43 -16.13 3.16
N ARG A 55 6.49 -17.34 2.60
CA ARG A 55 7.74 -18.07 2.31
C ARG A 55 7.79 -18.45 0.85
N PHE A 56 8.78 -17.94 0.14
CA PHE A 56 8.89 -18.04 -1.30
C PHE A 56 9.79 -19.21 -1.70
N ALA A 57 9.29 -20.05 -2.60
CA ALA A 57 10.05 -21.17 -3.14
C ALA A 57 9.75 -21.32 -4.63
N ALA A 58 10.74 -21.04 -5.49
CA ALA A 58 10.59 -21.07 -6.95
C ALA A 58 9.37 -20.25 -7.43
N HIS A 59 8.39 -20.92 -8.05
CA HIS A 59 7.15 -20.33 -8.58
C HIS A 59 5.97 -20.53 -7.64
N ARG A 60 6.22 -20.57 -6.32
CA ARG A 60 5.19 -20.73 -5.30
C ARG A 60 5.48 -19.89 -4.07
N VAL A 61 4.43 -19.60 -3.32
CA VAL A 61 4.51 -19.00 -1.99
C VAL A 61 3.67 -19.83 -1.03
N ARG A 62 4.27 -20.21 0.10
CA ARG A 62 3.54 -20.71 1.24
C ARG A 62 3.13 -19.54 2.10
N VAL A 63 1.84 -19.47 2.39
CA VAL A 63 1.21 -18.43 3.21
C VAL A 63 0.76 -19.09 4.50
N SER A 64 1.15 -18.55 5.64
CA SER A 64 0.62 -18.98 6.93
C SER A 64 0.17 -17.78 7.74
N LEU A 65 -0.95 -17.90 8.43
CA LEU A 65 -1.46 -16.90 9.36
C LEU A 65 -1.57 -17.53 10.75
N GLN A 66 -0.89 -16.94 11.72
CA GLN A 66 -1.05 -17.28 13.14
C GLN A 66 -1.84 -16.17 13.82
N VAL A 67 -2.91 -16.50 14.54
CA VAL A 67 -3.79 -15.53 15.20
C VAL A 67 -3.86 -15.83 16.70
N ASP A 68 -3.71 -14.81 17.53
CA ASP A 68 -3.82 -14.86 18.99
C ASP A 68 -5.29 -14.92 19.45
N GLY A 69 -6.00 -15.92 18.98
CA GLY A 69 -7.38 -16.20 19.34
C GLY A 69 -7.95 -17.33 18.49
N ASP A 70 -9.27 -17.46 18.55
CA ASP A 70 -10.04 -18.43 17.78
C ASP A 70 -10.71 -17.70 16.62
N ILE A 71 -10.59 -18.26 15.42
CA ILE A 71 -11.15 -17.73 14.18
C ILE A 71 -11.78 -18.88 13.38
N ASP A 72 -12.59 -18.54 12.38
CA ASP A 72 -13.07 -19.54 11.42
C ASP A 72 -11.91 -20.15 10.62
N ASP A 73 -11.99 -21.46 10.35
CA ASP A 73 -10.99 -22.21 9.58
C ASP A 73 -11.09 -21.99 8.05
N ASP A 74 -11.75 -20.93 7.59
CA ASP A 74 -11.89 -20.62 6.16
C ASP A 74 -10.59 -20.00 5.60
N PRO A 75 -9.89 -20.66 4.67
CA PRO A 75 -8.67 -20.12 4.08
C PRO A 75 -8.92 -19.05 3.00
N GLN A 76 -10.15 -18.88 2.49
CA GLN A 76 -10.42 -17.98 1.37
C GLN A 76 -10.05 -16.52 1.64
N PRO A 77 -10.36 -15.93 2.80
CA PRO A 77 -9.94 -14.56 3.10
C PRO A 77 -8.41 -14.42 3.15
N LEU A 78 -7.70 -15.46 3.62
CA LEU A 78 -6.23 -15.46 3.67
C LEU A 78 -5.64 -15.52 2.26
N GLU A 79 -6.21 -16.34 1.37
CA GLU A 79 -5.80 -16.42 -0.03
C GLU A 79 -6.00 -15.07 -0.72
N ALA A 80 -7.15 -14.42 -0.50
CA ALA A 80 -7.47 -13.11 -1.05
C ALA A 80 -6.50 -12.02 -0.55
N LEU A 81 -6.21 -11.98 0.75
CA LEU A 81 -5.23 -11.06 1.33
C LEU A 81 -3.84 -11.27 0.72
N ALA A 82 -3.38 -12.52 0.63
CA ALA A 82 -2.07 -12.84 0.07
C ALA A 82 -2.00 -12.46 -1.41
N ALA A 83 -3.01 -12.81 -2.22
CA ALA A 83 -3.09 -12.42 -3.63
C ALA A 83 -3.05 -10.89 -3.81
N HIS A 84 -3.76 -10.16 -2.94
CA HIS A 84 -3.79 -8.71 -2.92
C HIS A 84 -2.40 -8.13 -2.60
N MET A 85 -1.82 -8.47 -1.45
CA MET A 85 -0.50 -7.98 -1.02
C MET A 85 0.60 -8.25 -2.05
N LEU A 86 0.58 -9.45 -2.66
CA LEU A 86 1.53 -9.86 -3.69
C LEU A 86 1.28 -9.17 -5.04
N GLY A 87 0.14 -8.50 -5.22
CA GLY A 87 -0.24 -7.83 -6.46
C GLY A 87 -0.63 -8.78 -7.60
N LEU A 88 -1.05 -10.01 -7.29
CA LEU A 88 -1.36 -11.04 -8.28
C LEU A 88 -2.61 -10.73 -9.10
N THR A 89 -3.48 -9.85 -8.61
CA THR A 89 -4.69 -9.40 -9.32
C THR A 89 -4.41 -8.29 -10.34
N GLN A 90 -3.18 -7.79 -10.43
CA GLN A 90 -2.83 -6.69 -11.34
C GLN A 90 -2.63 -7.24 -12.77
N PRO A 91 -3.32 -6.68 -13.80
CA PRO A 91 -3.24 -7.14 -15.19
C PRO A 91 -1.96 -6.66 -15.89
N VAL A 92 -0.79 -6.94 -15.30
CA VAL A 92 0.50 -6.41 -15.76
C VAL A 92 0.83 -6.83 -17.19
N HIS A 93 0.46 -8.04 -17.61
CA HIS A 93 0.67 -8.49 -18.98
C HIS A 93 -0.18 -7.74 -20.00
N ALA A 94 -1.41 -7.34 -19.64
CA ALA A 94 -2.25 -6.54 -20.52
C ALA A 94 -1.67 -5.13 -20.69
N PHE A 95 -1.19 -4.53 -19.58
CA PHE A 95 -0.47 -3.26 -19.59
C PHE A 95 0.79 -3.32 -20.46
N GLU A 96 1.61 -4.36 -20.28
CA GLU A 96 2.84 -4.58 -21.05
C GLU A 96 2.57 -4.79 -22.54
N ALA A 97 1.53 -5.55 -22.89
CA ALA A 97 1.13 -5.76 -24.27
C ALA A 97 0.68 -4.45 -24.93
N ALA A 98 -0.04 -3.59 -24.19
CA ALA A 98 -0.53 -2.31 -24.70
C ALA A 98 0.57 -1.26 -24.87
N TYR A 99 1.52 -1.17 -23.92
CA TYR A 99 2.48 -0.07 -23.87
C TYR A 99 3.95 -0.49 -24.04
N GLY A 100 4.26 -1.77 -24.18
CA GLY A 100 5.63 -2.27 -24.33
C GLY A 100 6.38 -1.75 -25.57
N ALA A 101 5.66 -1.30 -26.60
CA ALA A 101 6.21 -0.65 -27.78
C ALA A 101 6.12 0.89 -27.77
N HIS A 102 5.65 1.49 -26.66
CA HIS A 102 5.49 2.94 -26.57
C HIS A 102 6.84 3.66 -26.74
N PRO A 103 6.97 4.72 -27.57
CA PRO A 103 8.27 5.34 -27.88
C PRO A 103 9.06 5.82 -26.66
N LEU A 104 8.38 6.29 -25.62
CA LEU A 104 9.01 6.78 -24.39
C LEU A 104 9.03 5.74 -23.26
N LEU A 105 8.00 4.89 -23.18
CA LEU A 105 7.81 3.97 -22.04
C LEU A 105 8.26 2.54 -22.33
N GLY A 106 8.32 2.13 -23.60
CA GLY A 106 8.56 0.75 -23.98
C GLY A 106 9.87 0.20 -23.41
N ARG A 107 10.97 0.97 -23.49
CA ARG A 107 12.24 0.59 -22.86
C ARG A 107 12.12 0.43 -21.34
N LEU A 108 11.40 1.33 -20.67
CA LEU A 108 11.19 1.30 -19.23
C LEU A 108 10.33 0.10 -18.79
N ILE A 109 9.29 -0.21 -19.57
CA ILE A 109 8.40 -1.34 -19.35
C ILE A 109 9.15 -2.66 -19.56
N VAL A 110 9.91 -2.78 -20.66
CA VAL A 110 10.72 -3.97 -20.96
C VAL A 110 11.77 -4.22 -19.87
N ALA A 111 12.45 -3.16 -19.40
CA ALA A 111 13.44 -3.27 -18.32
C ALA A 111 12.83 -3.72 -16.98
N ASN A 112 11.54 -3.45 -16.77
CA ASN A 112 10.81 -3.77 -15.55
C ASN A 112 9.65 -4.75 -15.82
N ARG A 113 9.80 -5.66 -16.77
CA ARG A 113 8.76 -6.66 -17.08
C ARG A 113 8.41 -7.46 -15.82
N GLY A 114 7.11 -7.66 -15.58
CA GLY A 114 6.54 -8.32 -14.42
C GLY A 114 6.36 -7.41 -13.20
N LEU A 115 6.63 -6.11 -13.31
CA LEU A 115 6.48 -5.15 -12.21
C LEU A 115 5.03 -5.09 -11.74
N ARG A 116 4.84 -5.44 -10.48
CA ARG A 116 3.59 -5.33 -9.72
C ARG A 116 3.81 -4.34 -8.60
N VAL A 117 2.77 -3.62 -8.22
CA VAL A 117 2.82 -2.70 -7.08
C VAL A 117 2.49 -3.47 -5.79
N PRO A 118 3.41 -3.62 -4.82
CA PRO A 118 3.07 -4.25 -3.54
C PRO A 118 1.90 -3.55 -2.86
N GLN A 119 0.90 -4.29 -2.41
CA GLN A 119 -0.25 -3.70 -1.73
C GLN A 119 -0.07 -3.72 -0.20
N ALA A 120 -0.72 -2.80 0.48
CA ALA A 120 -0.89 -2.84 1.94
C ALA A 120 -1.79 -4.02 2.33
N ALA A 121 -1.79 -4.41 3.61
CA ALA A 121 -2.67 -5.47 4.06
C ALA A 121 -4.15 -5.02 4.13
N SER A 122 -4.39 -3.71 4.22
CA SER A 122 -5.73 -3.13 4.17
C SER A 122 -5.71 -1.73 3.55
N ALA A 123 -6.87 -1.29 3.08
CA ALA A 123 -7.07 0.09 2.63
C ALA A 123 -6.81 1.11 3.76
N PHE A 124 -7.14 0.77 5.01
CA PHE A 124 -6.85 1.61 6.17
C PHE A 124 -5.34 1.79 6.39
N GLU A 125 -4.54 0.72 6.27
CA GLU A 125 -3.07 0.81 6.33
C GLU A 125 -2.53 1.71 5.20
N ALA A 126 -3.05 1.58 3.97
CA ALA A 126 -2.63 2.41 2.85
C ALA A 126 -2.95 3.90 3.06
N LEU A 127 -4.14 4.22 3.58
CA LEU A 127 -4.59 5.60 3.85
C LEU A 127 -3.78 6.25 4.97
N THR A 128 -3.63 5.56 6.10
CA THR A 128 -2.89 6.08 7.25
C THR A 128 -1.40 6.22 6.94
N TRP A 129 -0.81 5.32 6.14
CA TRP A 129 0.52 5.52 5.56
C TRP A 129 0.61 6.78 4.70
N ALA A 130 -0.34 6.97 3.78
CA ALA A 130 -0.36 8.13 2.89
C ALA A 130 -0.46 9.45 3.68
N ILE A 131 -1.39 9.54 4.63
CA ILE A 131 -1.58 10.71 5.52
C ILE A 131 -0.29 11.00 6.30
N SER A 132 0.31 9.96 6.90
CA SER A 132 1.56 10.08 7.64
C SER A 132 2.68 10.65 6.77
N GLY A 133 2.77 10.18 5.51
CA GLY A 133 3.81 10.52 4.55
C GLY A 133 3.63 11.86 3.81
N GLN A 134 2.52 12.56 3.98
CA GLN A 134 2.27 13.82 3.27
C GLN A 134 3.38 14.85 3.52
N GLN A 135 3.90 15.45 2.45
CA GLN A 135 4.83 16.60 2.46
C GLN A 135 6.13 16.38 3.26
N ILE A 136 6.55 15.12 3.47
CA ILE A 136 7.78 14.76 4.18
C ILE A 136 8.60 13.75 3.38
N SER A 137 9.85 13.52 3.79
CA SER A 137 10.67 12.47 3.17
C SER A 137 10.18 11.08 3.58
N LEU A 138 10.50 10.08 2.75
CA LEU A 138 10.19 8.67 3.03
C LEU A 138 10.77 8.21 4.37
N ALA A 139 11.98 8.62 4.74
CA ALA A 139 12.62 8.26 6.00
C ALA A 139 11.84 8.77 7.23
N VAL A 140 11.30 9.98 7.16
CA VAL A 140 10.44 10.53 8.22
C VAL A 140 9.11 9.80 8.23
N ALA A 141 8.52 9.49 7.07
CA ALA A 141 7.27 8.74 6.99
C ALA A 141 7.38 7.33 7.60
N ILE A 142 8.49 6.61 7.35
CA ILE A 142 8.79 5.32 7.98
C ILE A 142 8.88 5.45 9.50
N THR A 143 9.51 6.52 9.99
CA THR A 143 9.62 6.79 11.44
C THR A 143 8.25 7.06 12.06
N LEU A 144 7.40 7.88 11.43
CA LEU A 144 6.05 8.15 11.91
C LEU A 144 5.17 6.89 11.89
N ARG A 145 5.24 6.07 10.83
CA ARG A 145 4.57 4.76 10.79
C ARG A 145 4.95 3.92 12.01
N ARG A 146 6.25 3.81 12.29
CA ARG A 146 6.74 3.01 13.41
C ARG A 146 6.17 3.50 14.74
N ARG A 147 6.18 4.82 14.96
CA ARG A 147 5.63 5.42 16.16
C ARG A 147 4.12 5.20 16.28
N LEU A 148 3.37 5.30 15.19
CA LEU A 148 1.94 5.00 15.20
C LEU A 148 1.66 3.55 15.64
N ILE A 149 2.41 2.60 15.09
CA ILE A 149 2.32 1.18 15.45
C ILE A 149 2.65 0.97 16.94
N GLN A 150 3.72 1.59 17.44
CA GLN A 150 4.11 1.49 18.84
C GLN A 150 3.09 2.14 19.78
N LEU A 151 2.49 3.28 19.40
CA LEU A 151 1.45 3.95 20.18
C LEU A 151 0.18 3.11 20.29
N ALA A 152 -0.23 2.45 19.21
CA ALA A 152 -1.37 1.54 19.25
C ALA A 152 -1.09 0.28 20.10
N GLY A 153 0.18 -0.13 20.19
CA GLY A 153 0.65 -1.09 21.20
C GLY A 153 0.19 -2.53 21.01
N GLN A 154 -0.47 -2.84 19.89
CA GLN A 154 -0.93 -4.19 19.59
C GLN A 154 0.24 -5.05 19.13
N GLN A 155 0.44 -6.21 19.76
CA GLN A 155 1.55 -7.10 19.50
C GLN A 155 1.05 -8.54 19.44
N HIS A 156 1.50 -9.27 18.41
CA HIS A 156 1.29 -10.71 18.31
C HIS A 156 2.24 -11.43 19.29
N SER A 157 1.82 -12.58 19.83
CA SER A 157 2.57 -13.42 20.78
C SER A 157 3.97 -13.82 20.27
N GLY A 158 4.15 -13.89 18.95
CA GLY A 158 5.46 -14.06 18.27
C GLY A 158 6.40 -12.84 18.32
N GLY A 159 6.01 -11.76 19.00
CA GLY A 159 6.81 -10.57 19.27
C GLY A 159 6.81 -9.50 18.18
N LEU A 160 6.05 -9.67 17.09
CA LEU A 160 5.85 -8.62 16.09
C LEU A 160 4.74 -7.66 16.53
N PHE A 161 4.99 -6.36 16.38
CA PHE A 161 3.91 -5.37 16.49
C PHE A 161 2.98 -5.49 15.30
N CYS A 162 1.68 -5.33 15.55
CA CYS A 162 0.66 -5.36 14.52
C CYS A 162 0.41 -3.95 13.99
N TYR A 163 0.24 -3.81 12.67
CA TYR A 163 -0.26 -2.54 12.14
C TYR A 163 -1.66 -2.26 12.71
N PRO A 164 -1.95 -1.05 13.23
CA PRO A 164 -3.21 -0.78 13.89
C PRO A 164 -4.40 -0.71 12.93
N ASP A 165 -5.56 -1.16 13.39
CA ASP A 165 -6.83 -0.92 12.71
C ASP A 165 -7.41 0.45 13.07
N ALA A 166 -8.59 0.75 12.51
CA ALA A 166 -9.29 1.99 12.76
C ALA A 166 -9.68 2.16 14.23
N ALA A 167 -10.08 1.09 14.92
CA ALA A 167 -10.46 1.16 16.33
C ALA A 167 -9.27 1.58 17.21
N ALA A 168 -8.10 0.96 16.99
CA ALA A 168 -6.88 1.29 17.72
C ALA A 168 -6.42 2.72 17.47
N VAL A 169 -6.48 3.21 16.22
CA VAL A 169 -6.12 4.62 15.92
C VAL A 169 -7.16 5.59 16.48
N ALA A 170 -8.46 5.28 16.42
CA ALA A 170 -9.52 6.14 16.93
C ALA A 170 -9.46 6.35 18.45
N ALA A 171 -8.86 5.39 19.18
CA ALA A 171 -8.64 5.44 20.62
C ALA A 171 -7.42 6.28 21.04
N LEU A 172 -6.61 6.77 20.10
CA LEU A 172 -5.46 7.63 20.40
C LEU A 172 -5.89 9.10 20.58
N ASP A 173 -5.13 9.84 21.37
CA ASP A 173 -5.33 11.27 21.56
C ASP A 173 -4.50 12.10 20.56
N GLU A 174 -5.03 13.26 20.15
CA GLU A 174 -4.34 14.21 19.25
C GLU A 174 -2.98 14.64 19.82
N ASP A 175 -2.91 14.88 21.13
CA ASP A 175 -1.69 15.28 21.83
C ASP A 175 -0.63 14.17 21.86
N VAL A 176 -1.05 12.92 22.02
CA VAL A 176 -0.15 11.75 21.99
C VAL A 176 0.45 11.57 20.59
N LEU A 177 -0.36 11.72 19.54
CA LEU A 177 0.12 11.74 18.16
C LEU A 177 1.08 12.92 17.93
N GLY A 178 0.77 14.09 18.47
CA GLY A 178 1.64 15.26 18.43
C GLY A 178 3.02 15.01 19.06
N GLN A 179 3.05 14.40 20.24
CA GLN A 179 4.28 14.01 20.93
C GLN A 179 5.09 12.95 20.15
N ALA A 180 4.41 12.08 19.40
CA ALA A 180 5.05 11.16 18.45
C ALA A 180 5.54 11.82 17.15
N GLY A 181 5.35 13.13 16.99
CA GLY A 181 5.88 13.92 15.87
C GLY A 181 4.92 14.07 14.69
N PHE A 182 3.65 13.69 14.83
CA PHE A 182 2.63 14.04 13.85
C PHE A 182 2.30 15.52 13.96
N SER A 183 2.12 16.20 12.83
CA SER A 183 1.60 17.56 12.86
C SER A 183 0.14 17.54 13.30
N ARG A 184 -0.33 18.66 13.85
CA ARG A 184 -1.74 18.82 14.25
C ARG A 184 -2.73 18.41 13.14
N ALA A 185 -2.47 18.85 11.92
CA ALA A 185 -3.29 18.50 10.76
C ALA A 185 -3.30 16.99 10.49
N LYS A 186 -2.13 16.32 10.53
CA LYS A 186 -2.06 14.87 10.33
C LYS A 186 -2.75 14.10 11.44
N SER A 187 -2.55 14.50 12.70
CA SER A 187 -3.24 13.89 13.84
C SER A 187 -4.76 13.97 13.69
N GLN A 188 -5.27 15.15 13.36
CA GLN A 188 -6.71 15.36 13.14
C GLN A 188 -7.25 14.52 11.97
N THR A 189 -6.52 14.45 10.85
CA THR A 189 -6.95 13.65 9.69
C THR A 189 -6.91 12.16 9.97
N LEU A 190 -5.90 11.65 10.69
CA LEU A 190 -5.83 10.24 11.11
C LEU A 190 -7.01 9.86 12.02
N LEU A 191 -7.27 10.69 13.05
CA LEU A 191 -8.37 10.45 13.98
C LEU A 191 -9.74 10.57 13.31
N LEU A 192 -9.91 11.55 12.41
CA LEU A 192 -11.13 11.67 11.61
C LEU A 192 -11.35 10.42 10.76
N LEU A 193 -10.36 10.02 9.95
CA LEU A 193 -10.45 8.81 9.13
C LEU A 193 -10.81 7.58 9.98
N ALA A 194 -10.11 7.39 11.10
CA ALA A 194 -10.34 6.25 11.98
C ALA A 194 -11.78 6.23 12.53
N ARG A 195 -12.31 7.37 12.96
CA ARG A 195 -13.71 7.48 13.44
C ARG A 195 -14.72 7.20 12.35
N GLU A 196 -14.52 7.75 11.14
CA GLU A 196 -15.42 7.51 10.00
C GLU A 196 -15.50 6.02 9.61
N VAL A 197 -14.39 5.29 9.75
CA VAL A 197 -14.35 3.83 9.53
C VAL A 197 -15.05 3.09 10.67
N VAL A 198 -14.75 3.43 11.93
CA VAL A 198 -15.38 2.79 13.11
C VAL A 198 -16.90 3.01 13.13
N GLU A 199 -17.36 4.19 12.72
CA GLU A 199 -18.78 4.56 12.67
C GLU A 199 -19.47 4.03 11.39
N GLY A 200 -18.76 3.28 10.54
CA GLY A 200 -19.31 2.62 9.35
C GLY A 200 -19.63 3.54 8.18
N ARG A 201 -19.25 4.82 8.24
CA ARG A 201 -19.43 5.78 7.13
C ARG A 201 -18.43 5.57 5.99
N LEU A 202 -17.27 5.01 6.31
CA LEU A 202 -16.28 4.54 5.33
C LEU A 202 -16.07 3.03 5.48
N PRO A 203 -16.92 2.19 4.85
CA PRO A 203 -16.79 0.73 4.91
C PRO A 203 -15.69 0.23 3.97
N LEU A 204 -14.43 0.58 4.27
CA LEU A 204 -13.28 0.36 3.39
C LEU A 204 -13.12 -1.10 2.95
N ASP A 205 -13.33 -2.06 3.85
CA ASP A 205 -13.19 -3.49 3.55
C ASP A 205 -14.27 -3.97 2.57
N GLN A 206 -15.49 -3.43 2.66
CA GLN A 206 -16.56 -3.74 1.71
C GLN A 206 -16.28 -3.12 0.33
N TRP A 207 -15.75 -1.90 0.32
CA TRP A 207 -15.38 -1.20 -0.91
C TRP A 207 -14.25 -1.89 -1.69
N GLN A 208 -13.38 -2.63 -0.98
CA GLN A 208 -12.29 -3.40 -1.60
C GLN A 208 -12.80 -4.34 -2.68
N ALA A 209 -13.92 -5.03 -2.41
CA ALA A 209 -14.54 -5.97 -3.34
C ALA A 209 -15.29 -5.25 -4.47
N ASP A 210 -16.21 -4.35 -4.13
CA ASP A 210 -17.31 -4.02 -5.04
C ASP A 210 -17.41 -2.53 -5.44
N ALA A 211 -16.74 -1.62 -4.74
CA ALA A 211 -16.94 -0.20 -4.98
C ALA A 211 -16.16 0.31 -6.22
N PRO A 212 -16.79 1.13 -7.08
CA PRO A 212 -16.10 1.90 -8.11
C PRO A 212 -15.08 2.85 -7.49
N ALA A 213 -13.96 3.07 -8.21
CA ALA A 213 -12.88 3.93 -7.73
C ALA A 213 -13.35 5.39 -7.52
N GLU A 214 -14.31 5.85 -8.32
CA GLU A 214 -14.91 7.17 -8.26
C GLU A 214 -15.70 7.38 -6.96
N VAL A 215 -16.45 6.36 -6.53
CA VAL A 215 -17.23 6.39 -5.28
C VAL A 215 -16.29 6.45 -4.08
N ILE A 216 -15.24 5.61 -4.07
CA ILE A 216 -14.20 5.63 -3.04
C ILE A 216 -13.55 7.02 -2.99
N ALA A 217 -13.18 7.56 -4.16
CA ALA A 217 -12.51 8.85 -4.27
C ALA A 217 -13.38 9.99 -3.74
N GLU A 218 -14.67 10.02 -4.09
CA GLU A 218 -15.62 11.04 -3.64
C GLU A 218 -15.69 11.10 -2.11
N HIS A 219 -15.90 9.96 -1.45
CA HIS A 219 -16.02 9.90 0.01
C HIS A 219 -14.70 10.25 0.72
N LEU A 220 -13.56 9.79 0.18
CA LEU A 220 -12.26 10.12 0.76
C LEU A 220 -11.92 11.61 0.59
N LEU A 221 -12.25 12.23 -0.55
CA LEU A 221 -12.02 13.66 -0.79
C LEU A 221 -12.90 14.56 0.09
N ALA A 222 -14.03 14.06 0.59
CA ALA A 222 -14.87 14.79 1.53
C ALA A 222 -14.20 14.95 2.92
N LEU A 223 -13.20 14.13 3.26
CA LEU A 223 -12.50 14.23 4.53
C LEU A 223 -11.44 15.32 4.53
N LYS A 224 -11.52 16.21 5.52
CA LYS A 224 -10.54 17.29 5.71
C LYS A 224 -9.12 16.72 5.90
N GLY A 225 -8.21 17.14 5.02
CA GLY A 225 -6.81 16.74 5.01
C GLY A 225 -6.49 15.53 4.13
N ILE A 226 -7.49 14.93 3.49
CA ILE A 226 -7.29 13.96 2.41
C ILE A 226 -7.45 14.68 1.07
N GLY A 227 -6.37 14.75 0.30
CA GLY A 227 -6.37 15.35 -1.04
C GLY A 227 -6.19 14.33 -2.17
N PRO A 228 -6.25 14.78 -3.44
CA PRO A 228 -6.21 13.88 -4.60
C PRO A 228 -5.04 12.89 -4.62
N TRP A 229 -3.83 13.34 -4.23
CA TRP A 229 -2.68 12.43 -4.14
C TRP A 229 -2.86 11.32 -3.09
N THR A 230 -3.49 11.62 -1.95
CA THR A 230 -3.73 10.61 -0.89
C THR A 230 -4.75 9.58 -1.37
N VAL A 231 -5.77 10.03 -2.10
CA VAL A 231 -6.78 9.17 -2.72
C VAL A 231 -6.16 8.28 -3.79
N ASP A 232 -5.42 8.84 -4.75
CA ASP A 232 -4.73 8.08 -5.80
C ASP A 232 -3.78 7.04 -5.19
N TYR A 233 -3.07 7.40 -4.11
CA TYR A 233 -2.20 6.49 -3.40
C TYR A 233 -2.98 5.33 -2.74
N ALA A 234 -4.07 5.64 -2.04
CA ALA A 234 -4.92 4.63 -1.39
C ALA A 234 -5.58 3.71 -2.42
N LEU A 235 -6.10 4.27 -3.52
CA LEU A 235 -6.61 3.51 -4.66
C LEU A 235 -5.56 2.53 -5.18
N LEU A 236 -4.33 2.99 -5.38
CA LEU A 236 -3.24 2.14 -5.87
C LEU A 236 -2.78 1.08 -4.88
N ARG A 237 -2.58 1.41 -3.60
CA ARG A 237 -1.88 0.57 -2.61
C ARG A 237 -2.81 -0.18 -1.65
N GLY A 238 -4.05 0.29 -1.50
CA GLY A 238 -5.04 -0.30 -0.62
C GLY A 238 -6.14 -1.02 -1.39
N PHE A 239 -6.57 -0.48 -2.54
CA PHE A 239 -7.67 -1.03 -3.33
C PHE A 239 -7.22 -1.71 -4.64
N ALA A 240 -5.91 -1.75 -4.91
CA ALA A 240 -5.34 -2.24 -6.17
C ALA A 240 -6.00 -1.65 -7.44
N ARG A 241 -6.52 -0.41 -7.37
CA ARG A 241 -7.06 0.33 -8.51
C ARG A 241 -5.92 1.06 -9.21
N LEU A 242 -5.68 0.71 -10.46
CA LEU A 242 -4.43 1.01 -11.17
C LEU A 242 -4.49 2.26 -12.06
N ASP A 243 -5.57 3.04 -11.96
CA ASP A 243 -5.81 4.18 -12.84
C ASP A 243 -5.69 5.55 -12.15
N GLY A 244 -5.29 5.58 -10.87
CA GLY A 244 -4.99 6.83 -10.17
C GLY A 244 -3.88 7.62 -10.88
N SER A 245 -4.05 8.93 -11.05
CA SER A 245 -3.14 9.73 -11.86
C SER A 245 -1.80 9.98 -11.18
N LEU A 246 -1.72 10.06 -9.85
CA LEU A 246 -0.48 10.31 -9.09
C LEU A 246 0.35 11.52 -9.58
N HIS A 247 -0.25 12.46 -10.33
CA HIS A 247 0.45 13.63 -10.89
C HIS A 247 0.97 14.59 -9.82
N GLY A 248 0.40 14.54 -8.62
CA GLY A 248 0.88 15.26 -7.44
C GLY A 248 2.17 14.69 -6.83
N ASP A 249 2.52 13.44 -7.16
CA ASP A 249 3.65 12.74 -6.56
C ASP A 249 5.00 13.33 -7.02
N ALA A 250 5.82 13.73 -6.05
CA ALA A 250 7.08 14.41 -6.33
C ALA A 250 8.08 13.49 -7.06
N ALA A 251 8.09 12.19 -6.75
CA ALA A 251 8.97 11.23 -7.41
C ALA A 251 8.49 10.95 -8.84
N VAL A 252 7.19 10.76 -9.06
CA VAL A 252 6.63 10.61 -10.41
C VAL A 252 6.98 11.81 -11.29
N ARG A 253 6.76 13.04 -10.81
CA ARG A 253 7.09 14.25 -11.59
C ARG A 253 8.58 14.36 -11.91
N ARG A 254 9.45 14.08 -10.95
CA ARG A 254 10.90 14.12 -11.14
C ARG A 254 11.37 13.06 -12.14
N GLN A 255 10.81 11.85 -12.07
CA GLN A 255 11.20 10.75 -12.94
C GLN A 255 10.65 10.93 -14.36
N LEU A 256 9.44 11.48 -14.49
CA LEU A 256 8.91 11.90 -15.79
C LEU A 256 9.75 13.04 -16.40
N GLN A 257 10.17 14.03 -15.61
CA GLN A 257 11.06 15.09 -16.07
C GLN A 257 12.35 14.50 -16.67
N ARG A 258 12.97 13.54 -15.97
CA ARG A 258 14.16 12.84 -16.45
C ARG A 258 13.89 12.03 -17.71
N LEU A 259 12.78 11.31 -17.77
CA LEU A 259 12.38 10.52 -18.93
C LEU A 259 12.21 11.40 -20.18
N LEU A 260 11.63 12.60 -20.01
CA LEU A 260 11.41 13.56 -21.10
C LEU A 260 12.65 14.41 -21.43
N GLY A 261 13.71 14.35 -20.62
CA GLY A 261 14.88 15.23 -20.76
C GLY A 261 14.53 16.71 -20.57
N ALA A 262 13.51 17.03 -19.78
CA ALA A 262 13.06 18.40 -19.58
C ALA A 262 13.96 19.17 -18.59
N GLU A 263 14.40 20.36 -18.99
CA GLU A 263 15.23 21.24 -18.14
C GLU A 263 14.44 21.80 -16.95
N GLU A 264 13.19 22.17 -17.18
CA GLU A 264 12.31 22.74 -16.16
C GLU A 264 11.52 21.69 -15.38
N LYS A 265 11.16 22.05 -14.14
CA LYS A 265 10.32 21.20 -13.28
C LYS A 265 8.92 21.08 -13.87
N LEU A 266 8.44 19.84 -14.02
CA LEU A 266 7.09 19.58 -14.51
C LEU A 266 6.01 20.00 -13.50
N THR A 267 4.99 20.69 -14.01
CA THR A 267 3.82 21.11 -13.23
C THR A 267 2.83 19.95 -13.05
N GLN A 268 1.99 20.01 -12.01
CA GLN A 268 0.95 19.01 -11.80
C GLN A 268 -0.05 18.92 -12.98
N PRO A 269 -0.55 20.03 -13.57
CA PRO A 269 -1.40 19.97 -14.75
C PRO A 269 -0.73 19.27 -15.94
N PHE A 270 0.54 19.59 -16.23
CA PHE A 270 1.27 18.94 -17.31
C PHE A 270 1.36 17.42 -17.11
N VAL A 271 1.73 16.98 -15.89
CA VAL A 271 1.88 15.55 -15.60
C VAL A 271 0.54 14.82 -15.65
N ARG A 272 -0.54 15.46 -15.18
CA ARG A 272 -1.90 14.92 -15.27
C ARG A 272 -2.29 14.69 -16.74
N ASP A 273 -2.09 15.70 -17.59
CA ASP A 273 -2.46 15.64 -19.00
C ASP A 273 -1.58 14.65 -19.76
N TRP A 274 -0.28 14.57 -19.41
CA TRP A 274 0.64 13.56 -19.97
C TRP A 274 0.24 12.13 -19.59
N LEU A 275 -0.28 11.92 -18.38
CA LEU A 275 -0.70 10.59 -17.92
C LEU A 275 -2.06 10.17 -18.51
N GLN A 276 -2.92 11.11 -18.90
CA GLN A 276 -4.27 10.83 -19.36
C GLN A 276 -4.40 9.74 -20.44
N PRO A 277 -3.53 9.68 -21.49
CA PRO A 277 -3.61 8.65 -22.53
C PRO A 277 -3.34 7.22 -22.03
N PHE A 278 -2.79 7.06 -20.82
CA PHE A 278 -2.44 5.75 -20.27
C PHE A 278 -3.56 5.08 -19.47
N ALA A 279 -4.76 5.67 -19.43
CA ALA A 279 -5.93 5.00 -18.86
C ALA A 279 -6.17 3.65 -19.58
N PRO A 280 -6.55 2.57 -18.85
CA PRO A 280 -6.92 2.52 -17.44
C PRO A 280 -5.77 2.17 -16.48
N TRP A 281 -4.51 2.50 -16.83
CA TRP A 281 -3.30 2.06 -16.11
C TRP A 281 -2.35 3.20 -15.74
N ARG A 282 -2.87 4.40 -15.50
CA ARG A 282 -2.07 5.58 -15.15
C ARG A 282 -1.17 5.36 -13.93
N ALA A 283 -1.65 4.64 -12.92
CA ALA A 283 -0.88 4.35 -11.72
C ALA A 283 0.21 3.29 -11.95
N LEU A 284 0.02 2.36 -12.90
CA LEU A 284 1.10 1.46 -13.32
C LEU A 284 2.21 2.22 -14.05
N VAL A 285 1.86 3.20 -14.91
CA VAL A 285 2.88 4.08 -15.50
C VAL A 285 3.65 4.82 -14.41
N ALA A 286 2.96 5.38 -13.42
CA ALA A 286 3.61 6.00 -12.26
C ALA A 286 4.52 5.03 -11.48
N ALA A 287 4.12 3.76 -11.33
CA ALA A 287 4.95 2.75 -10.69
C ALA A 287 6.22 2.41 -11.49
N HIS A 288 6.13 2.34 -12.82
CA HIS A 288 7.30 2.22 -13.68
C HIS A 288 8.22 3.45 -13.58
N LEU A 289 7.65 4.66 -13.45
CA LEU A 289 8.43 5.87 -13.20
C LEU A 289 9.15 5.82 -11.85
N TRP A 290 8.54 5.27 -10.79
CA TRP A 290 9.23 5.05 -9.51
C TRP A 290 10.42 4.09 -9.63
N ALA A 291 10.34 3.10 -10.52
CA ALA A 291 11.39 2.12 -10.76
C ALA A 291 12.53 2.63 -11.68
N LEU A 292 12.47 3.90 -12.14
CA LEU A 292 13.59 4.50 -12.85
C LEU A 292 14.79 4.68 -11.89
N PRO A 293 15.98 4.15 -12.25
CA PRO A 293 17.19 4.20 -11.41
C PRO A 293 17.71 5.62 -11.25
#